data_AF-A0A0D0E9E3-F1
#
_entry.id   AF-A0A0D0E9E3-F1
#
_cell.length_a   1.000
_cell.length_b   1.000
_cell.length_c   1.000
_cell.angle_alpha   90.00
_cell.angle_beta   90.00
_cell.angle_gamma   90.00
#
_symmetry.space_group_name_H-M   'P 1'
#
loop_
_entity.id
_entity.type
_entity.pdbx_description
1 polymer ?
#
loop_
_entity_poly.entity_id
_entity_poly.type
_entity_poly.pdbx_seq_one_letter_code
_entity_poly.pdbx_strand_id
1 'polypeptide(L)' 'VIRGCHLIPVFAGGRTDTLMKPGPSLGRLAGETDDWSSFYVNIFADRDMFARFAGIGIGHEAQF' A
#
# COMPACT_ATOMS: atom_id res chain seq x y z
N VAL A 1 6.02 10.39 11.33
CA VAL A 1 6.11 8.90 11.22
C VAL A 1 5.03 8.44 10.24
N ILE A 2 5.42 7.81 9.13
CA ILE A 2 4.45 7.13 8.23
C ILE A 2 4.10 5.79 8.89
N ARG A 3 2.81 5.56 9.15
CA ARG A 3 2.33 4.30 9.76
C ARG A 3 1.78 3.31 8.72
N GLY A 4 1.45 3.80 7.54
CA GLY A 4 0.98 3.05 6.38
C GLY A 4 0.75 4.02 5.22
N CYS A 5 0.88 3.55 3.99
CA CYS A 5 0.49 4.31 2.80
C CYS A 5 0.00 3.34 1.73
N HIS A 6 -0.95 3.78 0.91
CA HIS A 6 -1.38 3.03 -0.26
C HIS A 6 -0.43 3.37 -1.42
N LEU A 7 0.23 2.34 -1.96
CA LEU A 7 1.07 2.46 -3.15
C LEU A 7 0.26 2.06 -4.39
N ILE A 8 0.20 2.94 -5.38
CA ILE A 8 -0.54 2.72 -6.62
C ILE A 8 0.46 2.56 -7.76
N PRO A 9 0.45 1.45 -8.50
CA PRO A 9 1.35 1.27 -9.64
C PRO A 9 1.26 2.39 -10.68
N VAL A 10 2.41 2.83 -11.20
CA VAL A 10 2.44 3.66 -12.40
C VAL A 10 2.29 2.74 -13.62
N PHE A 11 1.06 2.42 -14.00
CA PHE A 11 0.78 1.44 -15.06
C PHE A 11 1.50 1.74 -16.39
N ALA A 12 1.58 3.01 -16.77
CA ALA A 12 2.28 3.46 -17.98
C ALA A 12 3.81 3.28 -17.90
N GLY A 13 4.38 3.16 -16.69
CA GLY A 13 5.81 2.95 -16.46
C GLY A 13 6.25 1.48 -16.55
N GLY A 14 5.29 0.56 -16.76
CA GLY A 14 5.57 -0.86 -16.93
C GLY A 14 6.16 -1.55 -15.70
N ARG A 15 6.59 -2.79 -15.91
CA ARG A 15 7.14 -3.68 -14.88
C ARG A 15 8.64 -3.89 -15.12
N THR A 16 9.36 -4.29 -14.08
CA THR A 16 10.80 -4.53 -14.08
C THR A 16 11.18 -5.65 -13.12
N ASP A 17 12.20 -6.41 -13.51
CA ASP A 17 12.83 -7.47 -12.73
C ASP A 17 14.27 -7.10 -12.31
N THR A 18 14.70 -5.86 -12.57
CA THR A 18 16.06 -5.41 -12.30
C THR A 18 16.23 -4.75 -10.94
N LEU A 19 15.15 -4.19 -10.37
CA LEU A 19 15.18 -3.48 -9.08
C LEU A 19 15.05 -4.42 -7.88
N MET A 20 14.39 -5.57 -8.09
CA MET A 20 14.18 -6.61 -7.09
C MET A 20 14.53 -7.96 -7.69
N LYS A 21 14.92 -8.91 -6.84
CA LYS A 21 15.22 -10.27 -7.30
C LYS A 21 14.01 -10.85 -8.06
N PRO A 22 14.20 -11.37 -9.27
CA PRO A 22 13.13 -12.05 -10.00
C PRO A 22 12.65 -13.30 -9.25
N GLY A 23 11.37 -13.62 -9.36
CA GLY A 23 10.77 -14.85 -8.83
C GLY A 23 9.70 -14.64 -7.75
N PRO A 24 9.40 -15.65 -6.91
CA PRO A 24 8.36 -15.52 -5.90
C PRO A 24 8.70 -14.46 -4.84
N SER A 25 7.71 -13.63 -4.50
CA SER A 25 7.80 -12.63 -3.43
C SER A 25 6.47 -12.60 -2.68
N LEU A 26 6.50 -12.26 -1.38
CA LEU A 26 5.29 -12.13 -0.55
C LEU A 26 4.33 -11.05 -1.09
N GLY A 27 4.88 -10.03 -1.76
CA GLY A 27 4.10 -8.94 -2.36
C GLY A 27 3.56 -9.25 -3.76
N ARG A 28 3.93 -10.39 -4.36
CA ARG A 28 3.56 -10.77 -5.73
C ARG A 28 2.42 -11.78 -5.72
N LEU A 29 1.57 -11.72 -6.74
CA LEU A 29 0.55 -12.75 -6.97
C LEU A 29 1.21 -14.06 -7.45
N ALA A 30 0.49 -15.17 -7.31
CA ALA A 30 0.96 -16.46 -7.80
C ALA A 30 1.22 -16.40 -9.31
N GLY A 31 2.45 -16.72 -9.71
CA GLY A 31 2.89 -16.70 -11.11
C GLY A 31 3.54 -15.39 -11.56
N GLU A 32 3.51 -14.32 -10.76
CA GLU A 32 4.27 -13.10 -11.07
C GLU A 32 5.75 -13.27 -10.71
N THR A 33 6.65 -12.76 -11.57
CA THR A 33 8.11 -12.88 -11.40
C THR A 33 8.83 -11.54 -11.27
N ASP A 34 8.14 -10.43 -11.50
CA ASP A 34 8.65 -9.06 -11.55
C ASP A 34 7.74 -8.10 -10.74
N ASP A 35 8.10 -6.82 -10.62
CA ASP A 35 7.29 -5.79 -9.93
C ASP A 35 7.06 -4.56 -10.84
N TRP A 36 6.15 -3.67 -10.45
CA TRP A 36 6.05 -2.37 -11.11
C TRP A 36 7.31 -1.52 -10.89
N SER A 37 7.73 -0.80 -11.94
CA SER A 37 8.94 0.02 -11.91
C SER A 37 8.86 1.21 -10.95
N SER A 38 7.64 1.69 -10.71
CA SER A 38 7.37 2.86 -9.88
C SER A 38 5.94 2.86 -9.36
N PHE A 39 5.75 3.60 -8.25
CA PHE A 39 4.46 3.73 -7.57
C PHE A 39 4.20 5.19 -7.19
N TYR A 40 2.95 5.62 -7.29
CA TYR A 40 2.48 6.84 -6.65
C TYR A 40 2.21 6.55 -5.17
N VAL A 41 2.62 7.47 -4.30
CA VAL A 41 2.27 7.44 -2.87
C VAL A 41 0.96 8.20 -2.70
N ASN A 42 -0.08 7.50 -2.21
CA ASN A 42 -1.34 8.17 -1.93
C ASN A 42 -1.20 9.14 -0.75
N ILE A 43 -1.84 10.31 -0.85
CA ILE A 43 -1.82 11.37 0.17
C ILE A 43 -2.86 11.14 1.27
N PHE A 44 -3.83 10.26 1.03
CA PHE A 44 -4.86 9.93 2.01
C PHE A 44 -4.38 8.84 2.96
N ALA A 45 -4.61 9.06 4.26
CA ALA A 45 -4.44 8.03 5.28
C ALA A 45 -5.38 6.86 4.99
N ASP A 46 -4.95 5.63 5.30
CA ASP A 46 -5.87 4.50 5.29
C ASP A 46 -6.99 4.69 6.33
N ARG A 47 -8.11 4.01 6.10
CA ARG A 47 -9.31 4.12 6.94
C ARG A 47 -9.01 3.83 8.40
N ASP A 48 -8.15 2.87 8.70
CA ASP A 48 -7.89 2.45 10.08
C ASP A 48 -6.97 3.46 10.79
N MET A 49 -6.05 4.10 10.06
CA MET A 49 -5.29 5.25 10.55
C MET A 49 -6.16 6.48 10.79
N PHE A 50 -7.09 6.78 9.89
CA PHE A 50 -8.07 7.84 10.11
C PHE A 50 -8.94 7.53 11.34
N ALA A 51 -9.46 6.31 11.42
CA ALA A 51 -10.31 5.85 12.51
C ALA A 51 -9.61 6.00 13.87
N ARG A 52 -8.35 5.52 13.94
CA ARG A 52 -7.49 5.70 15.13
C ARG A 52 -7.26 7.16 15.49
N PHE A 53 -7.03 8.04 14.52
CA PHE A 53 -6.81 9.47 14.80
C PHE A 53 -8.08 10.16 15.29
N ALA A 54 -9.21 9.89 14.65
CA ALA A 54 -10.50 10.48 14.98
C ALA A 54 -11.17 9.86 16.22
N GLY A 55 -10.54 8.85 16.85
CA GLY A 55 -11.12 8.16 18.01
C GLY A 55 -12.37 7.34 17.67
N ILE A 56 -12.59 7.03 16.39
CA ILE A 56 -13.72 6.23 15.91
C ILE A 56 -13.25 4.80 15.64
N GLY A 57 -14.11 3.81 15.87
CA GLY A 57 -13.76 2.41 15.61
C GLY A 57 -14.98 1.51 15.75
N ILE A 58 -14.96 0.37 15.06
CA ILE A 58 -16.03 -0.64 15.21
C ILE A 58 -16.04 -1.08 16.68
N GLY A 59 -17.12 -0.75 17.40
CA GLY A 59 -17.30 -1.09 18.82
C GLY A 59 -16.92 0.00 19.82
N HIS A 60 -16.45 1.18 19.39
CA HIS A 60 -16.19 2.32 20.28
C HIS A 60 -17.12 3.49 19.96
N GLU A 61 -17.79 4.05 20.98
CA GLU A 61 -18.53 5.30 20.84
C GLU A 61 -17.56 6.45 20.56
N ALA A 62 -17.94 7.35 19.65
CA ALA A 62 -17.16 8.55 19.39
C ALA A 62 -17.04 9.35 20.69
N GLN A 63 -15.81 9.56 21.15
CA GLN A 63 -15.54 10.41 22.30
C GLN A 63 -15.66 11.87 21.84
N PHE A 64 -16.85 12.44 21.99
CA PHE A 64 -17.09 13.88 21.90
C PHE A 64 -16.73 14.57 23.22
#